data_AF-A0A8T4M917-F1
#
_entry.id   AF-A0A8T4M917-F1
#
_cell.length_a   1.000
_cell.length_b   1.000
_cell.length_c   1.000
_cell.angle_alpha   90.00
_cell.angle_beta   90.00
_cell.angle_gamma   90.00
#
_symmetry.space_group_name_H-M   'P 1'
#
loop_
_entity.id
_entity.type
_entity.pdbx_description
1 polymer ?
#
loop_
_entity_poly.entity_id
_entity_poly.type
_entity_poly.pdbx_seq_one_letter_code
_entity_poly.pdbx_strand_id
1 'polypeptide(L)'
;MVKSKEKKENTEETKAEVATKVKKSVKKDHEEKEKNDLKKKTSDRSVLLKELKEKAKKLQAKIEGVDTEDIKEELDKKRQLLIPLEDYVKTGIHLGTRVITPDMKRFVYRRRADSIGVLNTSLIDEHIKKAIDFISKYSPEEIVLICKRESGWQAAILFGKATGIKVFTKKYPAGMMTNTQLEVFYEPEVVIVTDPWVDRNSLNDAIKTNKKVLMLADTNNFIKKADHIIPCNNKGGKSLGLIYYLLARGYMEKRKMSDDKLESMNSFIAYDGQED
;
A
#
# COMPACT_ATOMS: atom_id res chain seq x y z
N MET A 1 1.45 -40.33 -60.73
CA MET A 1 1.63 -38.97 -60.16
C MET A 1 3.09 -38.52 -60.27
N VAL A 2 3.64 -38.48 -61.50
CA VAL A 2 5.05 -38.10 -61.76
C VAL A 2 5.16 -36.85 -62.65
N LYS A 3 4.04 -36.32 -63.19
CA LYS A 3 4.00 -35.06 -63.96
C LYS A 3 3.73 -33.79 -63.14
N SER A 4 3.83 -33.86 -61.81
CA SER A 4 3.63 -32.72 -60.90
C SER A 4 4.87 -32.31 -60.09
N LYS A 5 6.04 -32.92 -60.34
CA LYS A 5 7.32 -32.55 -59.74
C LYS A 5 8.24 -31.75 -60.67
N GLU A 6 8.24 -31.98 -61.98
CA GLU A 6 9.08 -31.24 -62.94
C GLU A 6 8.64 -29.80 -63.24
N LYS A 7 7.44 -29.38 -62.80
CA LYS A 7 6.97 -27.98 -62.93
C LYS A 7 7.29 -27.10 -61.72
N LYS A 8 7.87 -27.65 -60.64
CA LYS A 8 8.27 -26.87 -59.45
C LYS A 8 9.77 -26.58 -59.39
N GLU A 9 10.62 -27.39 -60.01
CA GLU A 9 12.08 -27.13 -60.05
C GLU A 9 12.47 -25.99 -61.02
N ASN A 10 11.75 -25.80 -62.13
CA ASN A 10 12.06 -24.73 -63.11
C ASN A 10 11.59 -23.31 -62.70
N THR A 11 11.07 -23.13 -61.48
CA THR A 11 10.64 -21.80 -60.96
C THR A 11 11.52 -21.29 -59.83
N GLU A 12 12.47 -22.10 -59.34
CA GLU A 12 13.41 -21.72 -58.28
C GLU A 12 14.78 -21.28 -58.82
N GLU A 13 15.20 -21.77 -59.99
CA GLU A 13 16.48 -21.36 -60.60
C GLU A 13 16.45 -19.94 -61.20
N THR A 14 15.28 -19.44 -61.62
CA THR A 14 15.14 -18.07 -62.17
C THR A 14 15.01 -16.98 -61.10
N LYS A 15 14.87 -17.34 -59.82
CA LYS A 15 14.87 -16.38 -58.69
C LYS A 15 16.22 -16.24 -58.00
N ALA A 16 17.14 -17.17 -58.22
CA ALA A 16 18.48 -17.15 -57.61
C ALA A 16 19.48 -16.26 -58.38
N GLU A 17 19.38 -16.13 -59.70
CA GLU A 17 20.27 -15.28 -60.52
C GLU A 17 19.91 -13.77 -60.48
N VAL A 18 18.66 -13.43 -60.19
CA VAL A 18 18.24 -12.02 -60.03
C VAL A 18 18.66 -11.45 -58.67
N ALA A 19 18.81 -12.30 -57.65
CA ALA A 19 19.20 -11.89 -56.29
C ALA A 19 20.71 -11.61 -56.13
N THR A 20 21.55 -12.15 -57.00
CA THR A 20 23.01 -11.95 -56.99
C THR A 20 23.47 -10.73 -57.80
N LYS A 21 22.66 -10.23 -58.74
CA LYS A 21 22.96 -9.00 -59.51
C LYS A 21 22.57 -7.71 -58.77
N VAL A 22 21.58 -7.76 -57.87
CA VAL A 22 21.18 -6.61 -57.02
C VAL A 22 22.11 -6.42 -55.82
N LYS A 23 22.78 -7.47 -55.34
CA LYS A 23 23.71 -7.37 -54.20
C LYS A 23 25.11 -6.83 -54.54
N LYS A 24 25.46 -6.70 -55.83
CA LYS A 24 26.77 -6.18 -56.27
C LYS A 24 26.75 -4.70 -56.67
N SER A 25 25.58 -4.12 -56.93
CA SER A 25 25.41 -2.66 -57.14
C SER A 25 25.26 -1.89 -55.83
N VAL A 26 24.61 -2.47 -54.81
CA VAL A 26 24.36 -1.78 -53.52
C VAL A 26 25.62 -1.70 -52.62
N LYS A 27 26.65 -2.50 -52.88
CA LYS A 27 27.89 -2.51 -52.06
C LYS A 27 29.00 -1.56 -52.53
N LYS A 28 28.92 -0.97 -53.73
CA LYS A 28 29.88 0.07 -54.17
C LYS A 28 29.44 1.49 -53.80
N ASP A 29 28.14 1.72 -53.61
CA ASP A 29 27.61 3.03 -53.21
C ASP A 29 27.72 3.31 -51.69
N HIS A 30 28.09 2.29 -50.90
CA HIS A 30 28.08 2.38 -49.43
C HIS A 30 29.44 2.72 -48.81
N GLU A 31 30.56 2.47 -49.50
CA GLU A 31 31.91 2.81 -48.99
C GLU A 31 32.40 4.21 -49.42
N GLU A 32 31.84 4.82 -50.47
CA GLU A 32 32.16 6.22 -50.83
C GLU A 32 31.30 7.25 -50.08
N LYS A 33 30.16 6.84 -49.50
CA LYS A 33 29.34 7.72 -48.65
C LYS A 33 29.91 7.88 -47.24
N GLU A 34 30.59 6.88 -46.70
CA GLU A 34 31.13 6.94 -45.34
C GLU A 34 32.31 7.90 -45.17
N LYS A 35 33.07 8.23 -46.22
CA LYS A 35 34.17 9.22 -46.11
C LYS A 35 33.71 10.69 -46.27
N ASN A 36 32.54 10.93 -46.87
CA ASN A 36 32.01 12.29 -47.03
C ASN A 36 31.00 12.70 -45.94
N ASP A 37 30.38 11.76 -45.23
CA ASP A 37 29.45 12.06 -44.14
C ASP A 37 30.11 12.44 -42.80
N LEU A 38 31.41 12.18 -42.65
CA LEU A 38 32.19 12.49 -41.44
C LEU A 38 32.62 13.97 -41.32
N LYS A 39 32.42 14.80 -42.37
CA LYS A 39 32.72 16.25 -42.31
C LYS A 39 31.48 17.16 -42.22
N LYS A 40 30.25 16.63 -42.34
CA LYS A 40 29.00 17.42 -42.19
C LYS A 40 28.31 17.27 -40.82
N LYS A 41 28.46 16.12 -40.15
CA LYS A 41 27.73 15.79 -38.88
C LYS A 41 28.22 16.47 -37.60
N THR A 42 29.32 17.22 -37.62
CA THR A 42 29.80 17.98 -36.45
C THR A 42 29.03 19.27 -36.19
N SER A 43 28.31 19.80 -37.19
CA SER A 43 27.54 21.03 -37.06
C SER A 43 26.18 20.83 -36.37
N ASP A 44 25.45 19.76 -36.69
CA ASP A 44 24.10 19.51 -36.16
C ASP A 44 24.04 19.10 -34.69
N ARG A 45 25.04 18.36 -34.17
CA ARG A 45 25.03 17.92 -32.76
C ARG A 45 25.12 19.10 -31.78
N SER A 46 25.86 20.14 -32.16
CA SER A 46 26.01 21.36 -31.37
C SER A 46 24.74 22.21 -31.34
N VAL A 47 24.00 22.23 -32.46
CA VAL A 47 22.71 22.92 -32.61
C VAL A 47 21.62 22.17 -31.85
N LEU A 48 21.55 20.84 -31.97
CA LEU A 48 20.64 19.99 -31.20
C LEU A 48 20.89 20.09 -29.68
N LEU A 49 22.16 20.15 -29.24
CA LEU A 49 22.49 20.37 -27.83
C LEU A 49 22.07 21.76 -27.34
N LYS A 50 22.17 22.79 -28.19
CA LYS A 50 21.67 24.14 -27.87
C LYS A 50 20.15 24.18 -27.81
N GLU A 51 19.46 23.55 -28.75
CA GLU A 51 18.00 23.43 -28.75
C GLU A 51 17.48 22.60 -27.56
N LEU A 52 18.15 21.50 -27.22
CA LEU A 52 17.82 20.69 -26.05
C LEU A 52 18.09 21.47 -24.76
N LYS A 53 19.17 22.26 -24.70
CA LYS A 53 19.45 23.15 -23.57
C LYS A 53 18.43 24.29 -23.47
N GLU A 54 18.00 24.88 -24.57
CA GLU A 54 16.94 25.89 -24.58
C GLU A 54 15.58 25.32 -24.22
N LYS A 55 15.24 24.12 -24.73
CA LYS A 55 14.02 23.39 -24.33
C LYS A 55 14.07 23.00 -22.87
N ALA A 56 15.22 22.55 -22.37
CA ALA A 56 15.44 22.29 -20.95
C ALA A 56 15.32 23.57 -20.12
N LYS A 57 15.89 24.71 -20.55
CA LYS A 57 15.76 26.01 -19.87
C LYS A 57 14.33 26.52 -19.84
N LYS A 58 13.57 26.33 -20.93
CA LYS A 58 12.14 26.68 -21.02
C LYS A 58 11.26 25.76 -20.15
N LEU A 59 11.63 24.48 -20.02
CA LEU A 59 10.98 23.55 -19.09
C LEU A 59 11.33 23.88 -17.64
N GLN A 60 12.58 24.25 -17.36
CA GLN A 60 13.08 24.60 -16.03
C GLN A 60 12.45 25.91 -15.53
N ALA A 61 12.33 26.93 -16.39
CA ALA A 61 11.60 28.16 -16.08
C ALA A 61 10.08 27.95 -15.88
N LYS A 62 9.49 26.89 -16.47
CA LYS A 62 8.11 26.49 -16.20
C LYS A 62 7.95 25.71 -14.88
N ILE A 63 9.03 25.13 -14.37
CA ILE A 63 9.05 24.40 -13.08
C ILE A 63 9.34 25.38 -11.93
N GLU A 64 10.17 26.41 -12.15
CA GLU A 64 10.50 27.43 -11.14
C GLU A 64 9.35 28.41 -10.83
N GLY A 65 8.35 28.54 -11.71
CA GLY A 65 7.16 29.39 -11.49
C GLY A 65 5.94 28.64 -10.95
N VAL A 66 6.10 27.38 -10.57
CA VAL A 66 5.05 26.55 -9.97
C VAL A 66 5.55 26.15 -8.60
N ASP A 67 5.09 26.86 -7.57
CA ASP A 67 5.45 26.56 -6.20
C ASP A 67 5.03 25.11 -5.89
N THR A 68 6.03 24.26 -5.66
CA THR A 68 5.80 22.85 -5.30
C THR A 68 4.98 22.72 -4.02
N GLU A 69 4.97 23.75 -3.19
CA GLU A 69 4.19 23.86 -1.96
C GLU A 69 2.71 24.10 -2.26
N ASP A 70 2.37 24.93 -3.24
CA ASP A 70 0.97 25.21 -3.61
C ASP A 70 0.30 24.02 -4.31
N ILE A 71 1.04 23.29 -5.17
CA ILE A 71 0.54 22.03 -5.73
C ILE A 71 0.39 20.96 -4.65
N LYS A 72 1.30 20.92 -3.68
CA LYS A 72 1.23 19.97 -2.56
C LYS A 72 0.02 20.29 -1.68
N GLU A 73 -0.21 21.55 -1.35
CA GLU A 73 -1.40 22.02 -0.63
C GLU A 73 -2.70 21.77 -1.40
N GLU A 74 -2.74 21.98 -2.72
CA GLU A 74 -3.92 21.68 -3.52
C GLU A 74 -4.19 20.17 -3.62
N LEU A 75 -3.15 19.34 -3.70
CA LEU A 75 -3.28 17.89 -3.66
C LEU A 75 -3.72 17.39 -2.28
N ASP A 76 -3.23 18.00 -1.21
CA ASP A 76 -3.60 17.68 0.18
C ASP A 76 -5.01 18.20 0.52
N LYS A 77 -5.45 19.32 -0.06
CA LYS A 77 -6.85 19.78 0.00
C LYS A 77 -7.79 18.86 -0.81
N LYS A 78 -7.34 18.32 -1.95
CA LYS A 78 -8.09 17.33 -2.74
C LYS A 78 -8.12 15.95 -2.10
N ARG A 79 -7.06 15.54 -1.42
CA ARG A 79 -6.98 14.33 -0.60
C ARG A 79 -7.15 14.74 0.86
N GLN A 80 -8.39 15.04 1.28
CA GLN A 80 -8.70 15.33 2.69
C GLN A 80 -8.30 14.14 3.57
N LEU A 81 -7.04 14.04 3.98
CA LEU A 81 -6.51 13.00 4.86
C LEU A 81 -6.89 13.36 6.31
N LEU A 82 -7.03 12.35 7.17
CA LEU A 82 -7.33 12.56 8.60
C LEU A 82 -6.21 13.29 9.34
N ILE A 83 -4.96 13.05 8.92
CA ILE A 83 -3.72 13.55 9.52
C ILE A 83 -2.77 13.91 8.36
N PRO A 84 -1.85 14.89 8.54
CA PRO A 84 -0.78 15.17 7.58
C PRO A 84 -0.02 13.92 7.12
N LEU A 85 0.42 13.92 5.86
CA LEU A 85 1.11 12.80 5.25
C LEU A 85 2.41 12.45 5.99
N GLU A 86 3.08 13.46 6.54
CA GLU A 86 4.32 13.37 7.28
C GLU A 86 4.20 12.43 8.49
N ASP A 87 3.09 12.48 9.22
CA ASP A 87 2.87 11.65 10.41
C ASP A 87 2.61 10.18 10.07
N TYR A 88 1.89 9.93 8.96
CA TYR A 88 1.73 8.57 8.43
C TYR A 88 3.07 7.97 7.99
N VAL A 89 3.98 8.79 7.45
CA VAL A 89 5.31 8.33 7.05
C VAL A 89 6.18 8.10 8.30
N LYS A 90 6.18 9.04 9.25
CA LYS A 90 6.97 8.98 10.50
C LYS A 90 6.67 7.75 11.34
N THR A 91 5.40 7.36 11.41
CA THR A 91 4.94 6.17 12.17
C THR A 91 5.19 4.85 11.44
N GLY A 92 5.57 4.89 10.16
CA GLY A 92 5.87 3.69 9.37
C GLY A 92 4.66 2.83 9.04
N ILE A 93 3.45 3.40 8.99
CA ILE A 93 2.21 2.66 8.70
C ILE A 93 2.15 2.06 7.29
N HIS A 94 2.86 2.69 6.35
CA HIS A 94 2.94 2.31 4.94
C HIS A 94 3.94 1.17 4.69
N LEU A 95 4.73 0.78 5.68
CA LEU A 95 5.75 -0.26 5.55
C LEU A 95 5.11 -1.63 5.77
N GLY A 96 5.05 -2.43 4.72
CA GLY A 96 4.61 -3.82 4.83
C GLY A 96 5.74 -4.81 5.07
N THR A 97 5.55 -6.05 4.63
CA THR A 97 6.59 -7.09 4.66
C THR A 97 7.09 -7.44 3.26
N ARG A 98 8.07 -8.36 3.19
CA ARG A 98 8.58 -8.91 1.92
C ARG A 98 7.55 -9.78 1.20
N VAL A 99 6.69 -10.45 1.97
CA VAL A 99 5.66 -11.34 1.43
C VAL A 99 4.41 -10.51 1.15
N ILE A 100 3.86 -10.66 -0.05
CA ILE A 100 2.63 -10.01 -0.47
C ILE A 100 1.65 -11.10 -0.86
N THR A 101 0.56 -11.23 -0.10
CA THR A 101 -0.52 -12.15 -0.42
C THR A 101 -1.32 -11.65 -1.62
N PRO A 102 -1.95 -12.55 -2.40
CA PRO A 102 -2.77 -12.15 -3.55
C PRO A 102 -3.87 -11.15 -3.17
N ASP A 103 -4.50 -11.36 -2.01
CA ASP A 103 -5.62 -10.54 -1.53
C ASP A 103 -5.17 -9.11 -1.17
N MET A 104 -3.95 -8.96 -0.64
CA MET A 104 -3.40 -7.67 -0.22
C MET A 104 -2.73 -6.88 -1.35
N LYS A 105 -2.48 -7.51 -2.50
CA LYS A 105 -1.78 -6.90 -3.65
C LYS A 105 -2.39 -5.57 -4.10
N ARG A 106 -3.72 -5.42 -3.99
CA ARG A 106 -4.46 -4.18 -4.36
C ARG A 106 -4.15 -2.97 -3.47
N PHE A 107 -3.67 -3.19 -2.25
CA PHE A 107 -3.33 -2.11 -1.32
C PHE A 107 -1.86 -1.71 -1.40
N VAL A 108 -1.04 -2.49 -2.10
CA VAL A 108 0.39 -2.22 -2.29
C VAL A 108 0.58 -1.27 -3.46
N TYR A 109 1.26 -0.15 -3.21
CA TYR A 109 1.64 0.81 -4.23
C TYR A 109 2.84 0.33 -5.05
N ARG A 110 3.94 0.01 -4.36
CA ARG A 110 5.19 -0.46 -5.00
C ARG A 110 6.00 -1.35 -4.09
N ARG A 111 6.96 -2.09 -4.65
CA ARG A 111 8.03 -2.74 -3.87
C ARG A 111 9.25 -1.82 -3.80
N ARG A 112 9.86 -1.73 -2.62
CA ARG A 112 11.15 -1.04 -2.41
C ARG A 112 12.31 -1.92 -2.92
N ALA A 113 13.50 -1.34 -3.08
CA ALA A 113 14.74 -2.08 -3.35
C ALA A 113 14.97 -3.22 -2.34
N ASP A 114 14.62 -3.02 -1.07
CA ASP A 114 14.72 -4.02 0.01
C ASP A 114 13.67 -5.15 -0.07
N SER A 115 12.92 -5.21 -1.18
CA SER A 115 11.79 -6.13 -1.40
C SER A 115 10.61 -5.96 -0.45
N ILE A 116 10.59 -4.91 0.37
CA ILE A 116 9.46 -4.57 1.25
C ILE A 116 8.31 -3.99 0.41
N GLY A 117 7.09 -4.49 0.61
CA GLY A 117 5.87 -3.91 0.03
C GLY A 117 5.51 -2.60 0.69
N VAL A 118 5.38 -1.52 -0.09
CA VAL A 118 4.90 -0.22 0.38
C VAL A 118 3.40 -0.14 0.13
N LEU A 119 2.62 0.04 1.18
CA LEU A 119 1.18 0.24 1.14
C LEU A 119 0.84 1.68 0.69
N ASN A 120 -0.30 1.84 0.03
CA ASN A 120 -0.79 3.15 -0.40
C ASN A 120 -1.48 3.90 0.75
N THR A 121 -0.87 4.98 1.25
CA THR A 121 -1.40 5.79 2.36
C THR A 121 -2.82 6.33 2.11
N SER A 122 -3.18 6.70 0.87
CA SER A 122 -4.53 7.19 0.57
C SER A 122 -5.58 6.10 0.77
N LEU A 123 -5.27 4.86 0.37
CA LEU A 123 -6.17 3.73 0.58
C LEU A 123 -6.26 3.36 2.07
N ILE A 124 -5.17 3.51 2.82
CA ILE A 124 -5.16 3.31 4.27
C ILE A 124 -6.15 4.28 4.93
N ASP A 125 -6.06 5.58 4.62
CA ASP A 125 -6.93 6.62 5.19
C ASP A 125 -8.41 6.38 4.87
N GLU A 126 -8.74 6.03 3.62
CA GLU A 126 -10.11 5.67 3.23
C GLU A 126 -10.66 4.49 4.03
N HIS A 127 -9.83 3.47 4.27
CA HIS A 127 -10.23 2.30 5.03
C HIS A 127 -10.35 2.58 6.53
N ILE A 128 -9.52 3.48 7.08
CA ILE A 128 -9.66 3.97 8.45
C ILE A 128 -10.99 4.72 8.61
N LYS A 129 -11.36 5.60 7.67
CA LYS A 129 -12.67 6.27 7.70
C LYS A 129 -13.83 5.28 7.66
N LYS A 130 -13.79 4.31 6.75
CA LYS A 130 -14.81 3.24 6.68
C LYS A 130 -14.88 2.43 7.97
N ALA A 131 -13.75 2.18 8.62
CA ALA A 131 -13.71 1.49 9.91
C ALA A 131 -14.32 2.34 11.04
N ILE A 132 -14.02 3.64 11.09
CA ILE A 132 -14.63 4.57 12.04
C ILE A 132 -16.16 4.59 11.85
N ASP A 133 -16.63 4.70 10.61
CA ASP A 133 -18.05 4.66 10.25
C ASP A 133 -18.73 3.35 10.70
N PHE A 134 -18.01 2.24 10.60
CA PHE A 134 -18.49 0.93 10.98
C PHE A 134 -18.57 0.78 12.51
N ILE A 135 -17.49 1.08 13.24
CA ILE A 135 -17.44 0.98 14.70
C ILE A 135 -18.46 1.93 15.35
N SER A 136 -18.64 3.14 14.81
CA SER A 136 -19.52 4.17 15.39
C SER A 136 -21.00 3.78 15.46
N LYS A 137 -21.41 2.72 14.75
CA LYS A 137 -22.78 2.19 14.79
C LYS A 137 -23.08 1.39 16.06
N TYR A 138 -22.05 0.90 16.75
CA TYR A 138 -22.16 0.00 17.88
C TYR A 138 -21.82 0.70 19.19
N SER A 139 -22.39 0.21 20.29
CA SER A 139 -22.07 0.69 21.62
C SER A 139 -20.70 0.15 22.09
N PRO A 140 -20.01 0.84 23.02
CA PRO A 140 -18.69 0.38 23.50
C PRO A 140 -18.72 -1.02 24.12
N GLU A 141 -19.87 -1.41 24.71
CA GLU A 141 -20.09 -2.70 25.37
C GLU A 141 -20.32 -3.85 24.39
N GLU A 142 -20.58 -3.56 23.11
CA GLU A 142 -20.76 -4.58 22.07
C GLU A 142 -19.48 -4.82 21.27
N ILE A 143 -18.43 -4.03 21.53
CA ILE A 143 -17.17 -4.08 20.81
C ILE A 143 -16.11 -4.71 21.70
N VAL A 144 -15.29 -5.58 21.12
CA VAL A 144 -14.06 -6.07 21.77
C VAL A 144 -12.85 -5.82 20.88
N LEU A 145 -11.77 -5.31 21.48
CA LEU A 145 -10.46 -5.21 20.83
C LEU A 145 -9.55 -6.31 21.35
N ILE A 146 -8.91 -7.05 20.44
CA ILE A 146 -8.02 -8.16 20.77
C ILE A 146 -6.67 -7.92 20.11
N CYS A 147 -5.65 -7.77 20.95
CA CYS A 147 -4.30 -7.42 20.56
C CYS A 147 -3.27 -8.24 21.32
N LYS A 148 -3.04 -9.49 20.91
CA LYS A 148 -2.03 -10.34 21.57
C LYS A 148 -0.59 -9.85 21.39
N ARG A 149 -0.33 -9.04 20.37
CA ARG A 149 1.02 -8.56 20.03
C ARG A 149 1.50 -7.50 21.02
N GLU A 150 2.69 -7.72 21.57
CA GLU A 150 3.32 -6.88 22.59
C GLU A 150 3.44 -5.40 22.19
N SER A 151 3.86 -5.14 20.95
CA SER A 151 4.03 -3.78 20.42
C SER A 151 2.76 -2.92 20.45
N GLY A 152 1.58 -3.54 20.54
CA GLY A 152 0.29 -2.86 20.55
C GLY A 152 -0.35 -2.76 21.92
N TRP A 153 0.24 -3.33 22.99
CA TRP A 153 -0.42 -3.44 24.29
C TRP A 153 -0.76 -2.08 24.90
N GLN A 154 0.21 -1.16 24.95
CA GLN A 154 0.01 0.15 25.54
C GLN A 154 -1.06 0.94 24.77
N ALA A 155 -0.93 1.01 23.44
CA ALA A 155 -1.88 1.71 22.59
C ALA A 155 -3.30 1.10 22.67
N ALA A 156 -3.41 -0.22 22.76
CA ALA A 156 -4.70 -0.88 22.94
C ALA A 156 -5.32 -0.60 24.33
N ILE A 157 -4.52 -0.54 25.39
CA ILE A 157 -5.00 -0.15 26.74
C ILE A 157 -5.50 1.30 26.72
N LEU A 158 -4.74 2.22 26.12
CA LEU A 158 -5.13 3.62 25.97
C LEU A 158 -6.42 3.76 25.15
N PHE A 159 -6.56 2.98 24.07
CA PHE A 159 -7.77 2.92 23.27
C PHE A 159 -8.99 2.50 24.11
N GLY A 160 -8.84 1.44 24.92
CA GLY A 160 -9.91 0.97 25.81
C GLY A 160 -10.29 2.01 26.87
N LYS A 161 -9.30 2.70 27.45
CA LYS A 161 -9.55 3.78 28.43
C LYS A 161 -10.30 4.97 27.82
N ALA A 162 -9.94 5.37 26.61
CA ALA A 162 -10.55 6.51 25.92
C ALA A 162 -12.00 6.22 25.51
N THR A 163 -12.23 5.05 24.91
CA THR A 163 -13.52 4.69 24.29
C THR A 163 -14.47 3.93 25.23
N GLY A 164 -13.97 3.33 26.31
CA GLY A 164 -14.71 2.41 27.16
C GLY A 164 -14.88 0.99 26.57
N ILE A 165 -14.25 0.70 25.42
CA ILE A 165 -14.31 -0.61 24.77
C ILE A 165 -13.50 -1.64 25.56
N LYS A 166 -14.00 -2.87 25.65
CA LYS A 166 -13.29 -3.96 26.32
C LYS A 166 -12.09 -4.42 25.49
N VAL A 167 -10.91 -4.47 26.11
CA VAL A 167 -9.65 -4.80 25.42
C VAL A 167 -8.94 -5.99 26.05
N PHE A 168 -8.46 -6.91 25.21
CA PHE A 168 -7.62 -8.03 25.58
C PHE A 168 -6.23 -7.91 24.95
N THR A 169 -5.20 -7.63 25.74
CA THR A 169 -3.83 -7.42 25.26
C THR A 169 -2.92 -8.65 25.42
N LYS A 170 -2.78 -9.20 26.61
CA LYS A 170 -1.78 -10.27 26.82
C LYS A 170 -2.24 -11.64 26.32
N LYS A 171 -3.41 -12.06 26.77
CA LYS A 171 -3.94 -13.39 26.51
C LYS A 171 -5.42 -13.27 26.18
N TYR A 172 -5.80 -13.88 25.07
CA TYR A 172 -7.20 -14.16 24.76
C TYR A 172 -7.61 -15.47 25.44
N PRO A 173 -8.60 -15.46 26.35
CA PRO A 173 -9.17 -16.69 26.91
C PRO A 173 -9.85 -17.48 25.79
N ALA A 174 -9.41 -18.72 25.56
CA ALA A 174 -10.02 -19.56 24.53
C ALA A 174 -11.48 -19.86 24.91
N GLY A 175 -12.39 -19.69 23.96
CA GLY A 175 -13.81 -19.91 24.19
C GLY A 175 -14.54 -18.75 24.86
N MET A 176 -13.92 -17.57 25.00
CA MET A 176 -14.57 -16.36 25.53
C MET A 176 -15.89 -16.02 24.85
N MET A 177 -16.00 -16.25 23.53
CA MET A 177 -17.23 -15.97 22.77
C MET A 177 -18.13 -17.19 22.58
N THR A 178 -17.64 -18.41 22.84
CA THR A 178 -18.38 -19.65 22.52
C THR A 178 -18.90 -20.39 23.74
N ASN A 179 -18.23 -20.27 24.88
CA ASN A 179 -18.56 -21.03 26.08
C ASN A 179 -19.20 -20.14 27.14
N THR A 180 -20.53 -20.25 27.28
CA THR A 180 -21.35 -19.49 28.23
C THR A 180 -21.06 -19.82 29.70
N GLN A 181 -20.38 -20.93 29.99
CA GLN A 181 -20.05 -21.34 31.36
C GLN A 181 -18.77 -20.66 31.90
N LEU A 182 -18.01 -19.97 31.04
CA LEU A 182 -16.83 -19.24 31.49
C LEU A 182 -17.23 -17.94 32.18
N GLU A 183 -16.60 -17.61 33.30
CA GLU A 183 -16.80 -16.30 33.96
C GLU A 183 -16.40 -15.11 33.07
N VAL A 184 -15.43 -15.35 32.18
CA VAL A 184 -14.93 -14.35 31.23
C VAL A 184 -15.77 -14.33 29.93
N PHE A 185 -16.89 -15.06 29.90
CA PHE A 185 -17.77 -15.10 28.74
C PHE A 185 -18.21 -13.70 28.35
N TYR A 186 -18.17 -13.41 27.05
CA TYR A 186 -18.51 -12.11 26.53
C TYR A 186 -19.01 -12.25 25.10
N GLU A 187 -20.16 -11.62 24.81
CA GLU A 187 -20.83 -11.68 23.51
C GLU A 187 -20.72 -10.34 22.78
N PRO A 188 -19.57 -10.02 22.18
CA PRO A 188 -19.48 -8.83 21.34
C PRO A 188 -20.31 -9.02 20.07
N GLU A 189 -20.80 -7.93 19.49
CA GLU A 189 -21.29 -7.90 18.11
C GLU A 189 -20.15 -7.66 17.12
N VAL A 190 -19.16 -6.86 17.54
CA VAL A 190 -17.99 -6.49 16.73
C VAL A 190 -16.69 -6.89 17.42
N VAL A 191 -15.83 -7.58 16.68
CA VAL A 191 -14.50 -8.01 17.11
C VAL A 191 -13.45 -7.28 16.27
N ILE A 192 -12.63 -6.48 16.93
CA ILE A 192 -11.47 -5.83 16.32
C ILE A 192 -10.25 -6.72 16.56
N VAL A 193 -9.65 -7.22 15.48
CA VAL A 193 -8.50 -8.13 15.50
C VAL A 193 -7.27 -7.41 14.99
N THR A 194 -6.19 -7.41 15.78
CA THR A 194 -4.96 -6.69 15.43
C THR A 194 -4.08 -7.43 14.43
N ASP A 195 -3.92 -8.74 14.61
CA ASP A 195 -3.17 -9.56 13.66
C ASP A 195 -3.86 -10.92 13.48
N PRO A 196 -4.37 -11.23 12.28
CA PRO A 196 -5.09 -12.50 12.06
C PRO A 196 -4.24 -13.74 12.29
N TRP A 197 -2.90 -13.64 12.25
CA TRP A 197 -2.03 -14.78 12.49
C TRP A 197 -1.83 -15.06 13.98
N VAL A 198 -1.57 -14.02 14.77
CA VAL A 198 -1.32 -14.13 16.22
C VAL A 198 -2.64 -14.31 16.98
N ASP A 199 -3.69 -13.60 16.56
CA ASP A 199 -5.03 -13.61 17.14
C ASP A 199 -5.97 -14.61 16.42
N ARG A 200 -5.41 -15.65 15.79
CA ARG A 200 -6.20 -16.65 15.04
C ARG A 200 -7.32 -17.30 15.85
N ASN A 201 -7.14 -17.45 17.16
CA ASN A 201 -8.12 -18.06 18.05
C ASN A 201 -9.36 -17.18 18.17
N SER A 202 -9.19 -15.88 18.43
CA SER A 202 -10.32 -14.96 18.51
C SER A 202 -10.97 -14.76 17.14
N LEU A 203 -10.19 -14.72 16.06
CA LEU A 203 -10.72 -14.67 14.70
C LEU A 203 -11.62 -15.88 14.40
N ASN A 204 -11.16 -17.09 14.72
CA ASN A 204 -11.94 -18.30 14.49
C ASN A 204 -13.19 -18.37 15.37
N ASP A 205 -13.11 -17.93 16.63
CA ASP A 205 -14.26 -17.87 17.52
C ASP A 205 -15.30 -16.87 16.99
N ALA A 206 -14.89 -15.67 16.55
CA ALA A 206 -15.77 -14.66 15.97
C ALA A 206 -16.52 -15.19 14.73
N ILE A 207 -15.84 -15.94 13.87
CA ILE A 207 -16.45 -16.57 12.68
C ILE A 207 -17.47 -17.64 13.09
N LYS A 208 -17.13 -18.48 14.08
CA LYS A 208 -18.03 -19.54 14.56
C LYS A 208 -19.31 -18.96 15.17
N THR A 209 -19.22 -17.82 15.84
CA THR A 209 -20.35 -17.15 16.48
C THR A 209 -20.99 -16.08 15.60
N ASN A 210 -20.59 -16.02 14.32
CA ASN A 210 -21.12 -15.11 13.30
C ASN A 210 -21.07 -13.61 13.71
N LYS A 211 -20.02 -13.22 14.43
CA LYS A 211 -19.77 -11.82 14.82
C LYS A 211 -19.04 -11.08 13.72
N LYS A 212 -19.20 -9.76 13.69
CA LYS A 212 -18.54 -8.92 12.68
C LYS A 212 -17.08 -8.72 13.01
N VAL A 213 -16.21 -8.86 12.02
CA VAL A 213 -14.76 -8.77 12.20
C VAL A 213 -14.20 -7.55 11.48
N LEU A 214 -13.61 -6.64 12.27
CA LEU A 214 -12.73 -5.60 11.77
C LEU A 214 -11.27 -6.04 11.97
N MET A 215 -10.50 -6.09 10.89
CA MET A 215 -9.14 -6.66 10.92
C MET A 215 -8.08 -5.65 10.47
N LEU A 216 -7.02 -5.54 11.27
CA LEU A 216 -5.78 -4.89 10.88
C LEU A 216 -4.89 -5.90 10.13
N ALA A 217 -4.57 -5.59 8.87
CA ALA A 217 -3.91 -6.52 7.98
C ALA A 217 -2.69 -5.90 7.29
N ASP A 218 -1.56 -6.58 7.40
CA ASP A 218 -0.35 -6.28 6.66
C ASP A 218 -0.28 -7.12 5.37
N THR A 219 0.69 -6.85 4.50
CA THR A 219 0.84 -7.47 3.18
C THR A 219 0.93 -8.99 3.20
N ASN A 220 1.38 -9.59 4.30
CA ASN A 220 1.49 -11.04 4.45
C ASN A 220 0.23 -11.71 5.01
N ASN A 221 -0.78 -10.95 5.43
CA ASN A 221 -1.97 -11.50 6.04
C ASN A 221 -3.02 -11.93 4.99
N PHE A 222 -3.89 -12.86 5.38
CA PHE A 222 -5.05 -13.29 4.59
C PHE A 222 -6.31 -12.62 5.14
N ILE A 223 -7.09 -12.00 4.26
CA ILE A 223 -8.20 -11.12 4.64
C ILE A 223 -9.59 -11.73 4.42
N LYS A 224 -9.67 -12.96 3.90
CA LYS A 224 -10.95 -13.63 3.52
C LYS A 224 -11.96 -13.80 4.67
N LYS A 225 -11.50 -13.67 5.91
CA LYS A 225 -12.26 -13.90 7.13
C LYS A 225 -12.75 -12.61 7.81
N ALA A 226 -12.48 -11.45 7.21
CA ALA A 226 -12.84 -10.14 7.76
C ALA A 226 -13.99 -9.51 6.95
N ASP A 227 -14.93 -8.85 7.64
CA ASP A 227 -15.95 -8.02 7.00
C ASP A 227 -15.34 -6.68 6.56
N HIS A 228 -14.58 -6.05 7.46
CA HIS A 228 -13.89 -4.79 7.24
C HIS A 228 -12.40 -4.94 7.50
N ILE A 229 -11.58 -4.30 6.67
CA ILE A 229 -10.12 -4.42 6.72
C ILE A 229 -9.52 -3.03 6.75
N ILE A 230 -8.52 -2.86 7.60
CA ILE A 230 -7.61 -1.71 7.57
C ILE A 230 -6.25 -2.23 7.10
N PRO A 231 -5.82 -1.90 5.87
CA PRO A 231 -4.50 -2.26 5.40
C PRO A 231 -3.48 -1.43 6.19
N CYS A 232 -2.57 -2.06 6.92
CA CYS A 232 -1.59 -1.33 7.73
C CYS A 232 -0.42 -2.21 8.16
N ASN A 233 0.66 -1.56 8.58
CA ASN A 233 1.71 -2.22 9.36
C ASN A 233 1.17 -2.60 10.76
N ASN A 234 0.82 -3.88 10.94
CA ASN A 234 0.34 -4.43 12.21
C ASN A 234 1.46 -4.98 13.12
N LYS A 235 2.73 -4.71 12.81
CA LYS A 235 3.90 -5.20 13.58
C LYS A 235 4.60 -4.08 14.34
N GLY A 236 4.65 -2.88 13.79
CA GLY A 236 5.28 -1.73 14.43
C GLY A 236 4.41 -1.10 15.52
N GLY A 237 4.97 -0.86 16.71
CA GLY A 237 4.26 -0.21 17.81
C GLY A 237 3.79 1.20 17.46
N LYS A 238 4.66 2.00 16.82
CA LYS A 238 4.34 3.36 16.35
C LYS A 238 3.15 3.38 15.37
N SER A 239 3.08 2.40 14.48
CA SER A 239 1.98 2.26 13.52
C SER A 239 0.67 1.85 14.19
N LEU A 240 0.69 0.83 15.06
CA LEU A 240 -0.48 0.42 15.82
C LEU A 240 -1.00 1.54 16.73
N GLY A 241 -0.10 2.28 17.36
CA GLY A 241 -0.38 3.49 18.13
C GLY A 241 -1.19 4.50 17.34
N LEU A 242 -0.70 4.87 16.14
CA LEU A 242 -1.38 5.82 15.28
C LEU A 242 -2.80 5.35 14.89
N ILE A 243 -2.95 4.06 14.54
CA ILE A 243 -4.24 3.54 14.09
C ILE A 243 -5.24 3.52 15.24
N TYR A 244 -4.83 3.06 16.42
CA TYR A 244 -5.70 3.08 17.59
C TYR A 244 -6.08 4.50 18.00
N TYR A 245 -5.14 5.45 17.93
CA TYR A 245 -5.44 6.85 18.15
C TYR A 245 -6.50 7.38 17.16
N LEU A 246 -6.30 7.12 15.87
CA LEU A 246 -7.24 7.54 14.82
C LEU A 246 -8.63 6.92 14.99
N LEU A 247 -8.69 5.62 15.31
CA LEU A 247 -9.95 4.93 15.56
C LEU A 247 -10.64 5.46 16.82
N ALA A 248 -9.91 5.70 17.91
CA ALA A 248 -10.46 6.25 19.14
C ALA A 248 -11.02 7.65 18.92
N ARG A 249 -10.21 8.54 18.34
CA ARG A 249 -10.60 9.91 18.01
C ARG A 249 -11.85 9.94 17.12
N GLY A 250 -11.84 9.18 16.03
CA GLY A 250 -12.97 9.13 15.10
C GLY A 250 -14.24 8.54 15.73
N TYR A 251 -14.10 7.53 16.60
CA TYR A 251 -15.23 6.95 17.32
C TYR A 251 -15.84 7.94 18.31
N MET A 252 -15.00 8.64 19.09
CA MET A 252 -15.43 9.64 20.06
C MET A 252 -16.11 10.83 19.39
N GLU A 253 -15.54 11.34 18.29
CA GLU A 253 -16.08 12.44 17.49
C GLU A 253 -17.49 12.11 16.97
N LYS A 254 -17.68 10.91 16.41
CA LYS A 254 -18.98 10.48 15.88
C LYS A 254 -20.03 10.24 16.96
N ARG A 255 -19.61 9.76 18.14
CA ARG A 255 -20.50 9.51 19.27
C ARG A 255 -20.68 10.73 20.17
N LYS A 256 -20.04 11.87 19.85
CA LYS A 256 -20.06 13.12 20.63
C LYS A 256 -19.69 12.89 22.10
N MET A 257 -18.73 12.01 22.35
CA MET A 257 -18.18 11.80 23.70
C MET A 257 -17.20 12.93 24.04
N SER A 258 -16.99 13.20 25.32
CA SER A 258 -16.04 14.25 25.75
C SER A 258 -14.60 13.86 25.43
N ASP A 259 -13.86 14.78 24.82
CA ASP A 259 -12.46 14.58 24.42
C ASP A 259 -11.48 14.47 25.59
N ASP A 260 -11.91 14.80 26.82
CA ASP A 260 -11.07 14.79 28.03
C ASP A 260 -10.40 13.43 28.33
N LYS A 261 -10.95 12.34 27.77
CA LYS A 261 -10.40 10.98 27.95
C LYS A 261 -9.36 10.59 26.91
N LEU A 262 -9.22 11.36 25.82
CA LEU A 262 -8.30 11.04 24.75
C LEU A 262 -6.92 11.64 25.05
N GLU A 263 -5.96 10.78 25.35
CA GLU A 263 -4.57 11.21 25.49
C GLU A 263 -3.96 11.70 24.16
N SER A 264 -2.83 12.40 24.25
CA SER A 264 -2.12 12.93 23.09
C SER A 264 -1.73 11.81 22.10
N MET A 265 -1.67 12.15 20.81
CA MET A 265 -1.20 11.23 19.75
C MET A 265 0.17 10.62 20.07
N ASN A 266 1.05 11.39 20.72
CA ASN A 266 2.37 10.91 21.14
C ASN A 266 2.29 9.83 22.21
N SER A 267 1.33 9.90 23.15
CA SER A 267 1.13 8.87 24.17
C SER A 267 0.79 7.51 23.56
N PHE A 268 0.05 7.50 22.45
CA PHE A 268 -0.26 6.28 21.70
C PHE A 268 0.93 5.75 20.89
N ILE A 269 1.78 6.65 20.38
CA ILE A 269 2.96 6.30 19.56
C ILE A 269 4.16 5.91 20.44
N ALA A 270 4.20 6.35 21.70
CA ALA A 270 5.27 6.11 22.66
C ALA A 270 5.38 4.63 23.04
N TYR A 271 6.02 3.89 22.14
CA TYR A 271 6.60 2.58 22.39
C TYR A 271 8.06 2.67 21.92
N ASP A 272 8.86 3.47 22.62
CA ASP A 272 10.30 3.23 22.66
C ASP A 272 10.52 2.53 24.00
N GLY A 273 10.83 1.23 23.95
CA GLY A 273 11.37 0.49 25.09
C GLY A 273 12.78 0.97 25.45
N GLN A 274 12.90 2.27 25.67
CA GLN A 274 14.01 2.94 26.32
C GLN A 274 13.39 3.66 27.52
N GLU A 275 13.17 2.92 28.60
CA GLU A 275 13.52 3.47 29.90
C GLU A 275 15.06 3.49 29.93
N ASP A 276 15.63 4.62 30.36
CA ASP A 276 17.06 4.86 30.50
C ASP A 276 17.81 3.77 31.31
#